data_AF-A0A662Y3S0-F1
#
_entry.id   AF-A0A662Y3S0-F1
#
_cell.length_a   1.000
_cell.length_b   1.000
_cell.length_c   1.000
_cell.angle_alpha   90.00
_cell.angle_beta   90.00
_cell.angle_gamma   90.00
#
_symmetry.space_group_name_H-M   'P 1'
#
loop_
_entity.id
_entity.type
_entity.pdbx_description
1 polymer ?
#
loop_
_entity_poly.entity_id
_entity_poly.type
_entity_poly.pdbx_seq_one_letter_code
_entity_poly.pdbx_strand_id
1 'polypeptide(L)'
;RKTNVSSAMTLRDLYVTQNTQKQRVYPDGMEPPPDWVFDTPPYIRCNTLRKFQTNIKAAFSNKTNGNIDHFQIRFKSRKKDGRYFTFCEDVKKANITHVADESKALLLISNLKHMPIRCDPGLVITNEIQITNTNGFWYAVIPQFVQPLPYTNAGKTVALDPGLKAFMTGVDIEGNAIHIGRGNRAHLDRLRERAALDQRAMTEVKKHKGHRTGRQWRAFARAKRTFECATAKVTNCVKELHYQACAYLTKHYDTIVLSIFSSKDMIKKNSKRNHAYN
;
A
#
# COMPACT_ATOMS: atom_id res chain seq x y z
N ARG A 1 18.83 -13.19 -29.62
CA ARG A 1 17.87 -12.47 -30.49
C ARG A 1 18.30 -11.01 -30.59
N LYS A 2 18.90 -10.62 -31.72
CA LYS A 2 19.20 -9.21 -32.05
C LYS A 2 17.94 -8.61 -32.66
N THR A 3 17.12 -7.97 -31.85
CA THR A 3 16.12 -7.03 -32.36
C THR A 3 16.51 -5.67 -31.81
N ASN A 4 17.01 -4.78 -32.68
CA ASN A 4 17.40 -3.38 -32.39
C ASN A 4 16.21 -2.48 -31.99
N VAL A 5 15.11 -3.08 -31.53
CA VAL A 5 13.84 -2.42 -31.15
C VAL A 5 13.90 -1.97 -29.68
N SER A 6 15.11 -1.73 -29.16
CA SER A 6 15.37 -1.40 -27.75
C SER A 6 15.16 0.09 -27.42
N SER A 7 14.84 0.91 -28.43
CA SER A 7 14.56 2.34 -28.25
C SER A 7 13.17 2.54 -27.62
N ALA A 8 13.10 3.37 -26.58
CA ALA A 8 11.87 3.69 -25.85
C ALA A 8 10.79 4.27 -26.76
N MET A 9 11.22 5.02 -27.78
CA MET A 9 10.35 5.71 -28.73
C MET A 9 9.72 4.70 -29.69
N THR A 10 10.48 3.69 -30.13
CA THR A 10 9.99 2.65 -31.05
C THR A 10 8.90 1.79 -30.40
N LEU A 11 9.10 1.36 -29.14
CA LEU A 11 8.07 0.60 -28.42
C LEU A 11 6.83 1.46 -28.09
N ARG A 12 7.03 2.75 -27.80
CA ARG A 12 5.92 3.68 -27.58
C ARG A 12 5.06 3.82 -28.84
N ASP A 13 5.69 4.05 -29.98
CA ASP A 13 4.98 4.27 -31.25
C ASP A 13 4.21 3.02 -31.71
N LEU A 14 4.72 1.82 -31.41
CA LEU A 14 4.08 0.55 -31.76
C LEU A 14 2.90 0.17 -30.85
N TYR A 15 2.97 0.50 -29.56
CA TYR A 15 2.07 -0.08 -28.54
C TYR A 15 1.24 0.94 -27.72
N VAL A 16 1.50 2.25 -27.82
CA VAL A 16 0.83 3.29 -26.99
C VAL A 16 -0.18 4.12 -27.77
N THR A 17 0.15 4.57 -28.97
CA THR A 17 -0.77 5.35 -29.80
C THR A 17 -1.64 4.39 -30.62
N GLN A 18 -2.87 4.75 -30.96
CA GLN A 18 -3.74 3.98 -31.89
C GLN A 18 -3.75 4.64 -33.26
N ASN A 19 -3.90 5.97 -33.28
CA ASN A 19 -3.92 6.76 -34.50
C ASN A 19 -2.53 7.39 -34.70
N THR A 20 -1.72 6.77 -35.56
CA THR A 20 -0.44 7.32 -36.01
C THR A 20 -0.50 7.51 -37.51
N GLN A 21 -0.11 8.68 -38.02
CA GLN A 21 0.03 8.92 -39.48
C GLN A 21 1.12 8.05 -40.12
N LYS A 22 1.95 7.37 -39.31
CA LYS A 22 3.01 6.46 -39.75
C LYS A 22 2.49 5.03 -39.82
N GLN A 23 2.83 4.33 -40.91
CA GLN A 23 2.60 2.90 -41.06
C GLN A 23 3.43 2.13 -40.01
N ARG A 24 2.79 1.21 -39.28
CA ARG A 24 3.47 0.39 -38.28
C ARG A 24 4.09 -0.82 -38.95
N VAL A 25 5.39 -0.99 -38.75
CA VAL A 25 6.10 -2.19 -39.15
C VAL A 25 6.48 -2.92 -37.88
N TYR A 26 5.84 -4.08 -37.65
CA TYR A 26 6.16 -4.94 -36.53
C TYR A 26 7.35 -5.85 -36.90
N PRO A 27 8.35 -5.99 -36.02
CA PRO A 27 9.44 -6.93 -36.22
C PRO A 27 8.95 -8.38 -36.31
N ASP A 28 9.72 -9.25 -36.98
CA ASP A 28 9.39 -10.67 -37.12
C ASP A 28 9.06 -11.35 -35.78
N GLY A 29 7.88 -11.96 -35.70
CA GLY A 29 7.37 -12.62 -34.50
C GLY A 29 6.73 -11.70 -33.46
N MET A 30 6.51 -10.42 -33.76
CA MET A 30 5.64 -9.53 -32.99
C MET A 30 4.31 -9.30 -33.71
N GLU A 31 3.22 -9.36 -32.94
CA GLU A 31 1.88 -9.03 -33.39
C GLU A 31 1.46 -7.65 -32.84
N PRO A 32 0.51 -6.97 -33.49
CA PRO A 32 -0.09 -5.77 -32.93
C PRO A 32 -0.72 -6.04 -31.56
N PRO A 33 -0.79 -5.04 -30.67
CA PRO A 33 -1.51 -5.19 -29.40
C PRO A 33 -3.00 -5.45 -29.69
N PRO A 34 -3.66 -6.32 -28.89
CA PRO A 34 -5.10 -6.52 -28.97
C PRO A 34 -5.88 -5.20 -28.80
N ASP A 35 -7.04 -5.08 -29.46
CA ASP A 35 -7.80 -3.82 -29.49
C ASP A 35 -8.19 -3.28 -28.10
N TRP A 36 -8.55 -4.18 -27.17
CA TRP A 36 -8.92 -3.81 -25.79
C TRP A 36 -7.80 -3.07 -25.04
N VAL A 37 -6.54 -3.19 -25.48
CA VAL A 37 -5.42 -2.45 -24.89
C VAL A 37 -5.62 -0.94 -25.05
N PHE A 38 -6.28 -0.49 -26.12
CA PHE A 38 -6.52 0.92 -26.39
C PHE A 38 -7.61 1.55 -25.50
N ASP A 39 -8.46 0.74 -24.85
CA ASP A 39 -9.37 1.19 -23.78
C ASP A 39 -8.60 1.72 -22.57
N THR A 40 -7.35 1.27 -22.39
CA THR A 40 -6.48 1.77 -21.34
C THR A 40 -5.85 3.10 -21.76
N PRO A 41 -5.91 4.15 -20.91
CA PRO A 41 -5.34 5.44 -21.24
C PRO A 41 -3.89 5.37 -21.71
N PRO A 42 -3.50 6.14 -22.76
CA PRO A 42 -2.17 6.07 -23.36
C PRO A 42 -1.02 6.27 -22.37
N TYR A 43 -1.19 7.12 -21.36
CA TYR A 43 -0.13 7.38 -20.37
C TYR A 43 0.14 6.16 -19.47
N ILE A 44 -0.87 5.38 -19.09
CA ILE A 44 -0.70 4.15 -18.29
C ILE A 44 0.11 3.12 -19.09
N ARG A 45 -0.20 2.99 -20.39
CA ARG A 45 0.53 2.11 -21.31
C ARG A 45 1.98 2.55 -21.48
N CYS A 46 2.20 3.85 -21.68
CA CYS A 46 3.53 4.45 -21.76
C CYS A 46 4.36 4.19 -20.49
N ASN A 47 3.79 4.41 -19.31
CA ASN A 47 4.48 4.19 -18.03
C ASN A 47 4.85 2.72 -17.83
N THR A 48 3.96 1.81 -18.24
CA THR A 48 4.21 0.36 -18.17
C THR A 48 5.39 -0.05 -19.06
N LEU A 49 5.44 0.45 -20.31
CA LEU A 49 6.55 0.19 -21.22
C LEU A 49 7.87 0.80 -20.72
N ARG A 50 7.82 2.03 -20.19
CA ARG A 50 8.98 2.70 -19.59
C ARG A 50 9.56 1.86 -18.44
N LYS A 51 8.71 1.41 -17.51
CA LYS A 51 9.12 0.55 -16.38
C LYS A 51 9.70 -0.78 -16.85
N PHE A 52 9.08 -1.41 -17.84
CA PHE A 52 9.61 -2.64 -18.44
C PHE A 52 11.03 -2.42 -18.98
N GLN A 53 11.24 -1.35 -19.75
CA GLN A 53 12.55 -1.01 -20.30
C GLN A 53 13.59 -0.72 -19.22
N THR A 54 13.24 0.09 -18.21
CA THR A 54 14.14 0.40 -17.08
C THR A 54 14.55 -0.88 -16.35
N ASN A 55 13.60 -1.77 -16.07
CA ASN A 55 13.88 -3.04 -15.39
C ASN A 55 14.78 -3.96 -16.22
N ILE A 56 14.58 -4.02 -17.54
CA ILE A 56 15.45 -4.80 -18.43
C ILE A 56 16.86 -4.23 -18.47
N LYS A 57 17.00 -2.91 -18.61
CA LYS A 57 18.31 -2.23 -18.58
C LYS A 57 19.04 -2.50 -17.27
N ALA A 58 18.34 -2.37 -16.14
CA ALA A 58 18.89 -2.67 -14.83
C ALA A 58 19.31 -4.14 -14.68
N ALA A 59 18.51 -5.08 -15.19
CA ALA A 59 18.84 -6.50 -15.14
C ALA A 59 20.08 -6.84 -15.99
N PHE A 60 20.20 -6.29 -17.20
CA PHE A 60 21.40 -6.46 -18.02
C PHE A 60 22.63 -5.81 -17.38
N SER A 61 22.51 -4.61 -16.83
CA SER A 61 23.61 -3.94 -16.13
C SER A 61 24.08 -4.75 -14.92
N ASN A 62 23.16 -5.26 -14.10
CA ASN A 62 23.51 -6.12 -12.97
C ASN A 62 24.18 -7.43 -13.40
N LYS A 63 23.76 -8.00 -14.53
CA LYS A 63 24.40 -9.19 -15.09
C LYS A 63 25.82 -8.90 -15.58
N THR A 64 26.02 -7.79 -16.29
CA THR A 64 27.35 -7.36 -16.75
C THR A 64 28.29 -7.08 -15.57
N ASN A 65 27.78 -6.52 -14.47
CA ASN A 65 28.56 -6.21 -13.28
C ASN A 65 28.81 -7.43 -12.36
N GLY A 66 28.32 -8.62 -12.70
CA GLY A 66 28.49 -9.81 -11.88
C GLY A 66 27.63 -9.85 -10.60
N ASN A 67 26.65 -8.94 -10.45
CA ASN A 67 25.73 -8.94 -9.31
C ASN A 67 24.70 -10.09 -9.41
N ILE A 68 24.41 -10.56 -10.63
CA ILE A 68 23.51 -11.69 -10.91
C ILE A 68 24.04 -12.52 -12.08
N ASP A 69 23.86 -13.84 -12.02
CA ASP A 69 24.27 -14.75 -13.11
C ASP A 69 23.23 -14.81 -14.24
N HIS A 70 21.95 -14.75 -13.87
CA HIS A 70 20.83 -14.87 -14.80
C HIS A 70 19.60 -14.11 -14.32
N PHE A 71 18.71 -13.78 -15.25
CA PHE A 71 17.39 -13.26 -14.95
C PHE A 71 16.38 -13.80 -15.97
N GLN A 72 15.09 -13.81 -15.58
CA GLN A 72 14.00 -14.26 -16.43
C GLN A 72 12.96 -13.17 -16.59
N ILE A 73 12.45 -13.01 -17.81
CA ILE A 73 11.34 -12.11 -18.11
C ILE A 73 10.06 -12.93 -18.05
N ARG A 74 9.16 -12.56 -17.13
CA ARG A 74 7.87 -13.22 -16.92
C ARG A 74 6.76 -12.17 -16.85
N PHE A 75 5.53 -12.57 -17.15
CA PHE A 75 4.37 -11.72 -16.93
C PHE A 75 4.17 -11.44 -15.44
N LYS A 76 3.71 -10.22 -15.12
CA LYS A 76 3.29 -9.88 -13.77
C LYS A 76 2.07 -10.71 -13.37
N SER A 77 2.08 -11.25 -12.17
CA SER A 77 0.97 -12.00 -11.62
C SER A 77 -0.12 -11.03 -11.16
N ARG A 78 -1.33 -11.16 -11.71
CA ARG A 78 -2.50 -10.41 -11.24
C ARG A 78 -2.78 -10.62 -9.74
N LYS A 79 -2.42 -11.79 -9.19
CA LYS A 79 -2.66 -12.14 -7.78
C LYS A 79 -1.62 -11.56 -6.82
N LYS A 80 -0.35 -11.52 -7.24
CA LYS A 80 0.79 -11.06 -6.40
C LYS A 80 1.05 -9.57 -6.61
N ASP A 81 1.11 -9.15 -7.86
CA ASP A 81 1.54 -7.81 -8.27
C ASP A 81 0.36 -6.86 -8.49
N GLY A 82 -0.87 -7.38 -8.60
CA GLY A 82 -2.09 -6.56 -8.71
C GLY A 82 -2.49 -5.84 -7.42
N ARG A 83 -1.74 -6.03 -6.33
CA ARG A 83 -1.97 -5.33 -5.06
C ARG A 83 -1.32 -3.96 -5.01
N TYR A 84 -0.34 -3.68 -5.86
CA TYR A 84 0.36 -2.40 -5.85
C TYR A 84 0.82 -2.05 -7.26
N PHE A 85 0.39 -0.89 -7.75
CA PHE A 85 0.90 -0.36 -9.00
C PHE A 85 0.78 1.15 -9.03
N THR A 86 1.78 1.81 -9.61
CA THR A 86 1.70 3.24 -9.91
C THR A 86 0.61 3.46 -10.93
N PHE A 87 -0.32 4.33 -10.58
CA PHE A 87 -1.54 4.58 -11.31
C PHE A 87 -1.44 5.86 -12.14
N CYS A 88 -0.76 6.89 -11.63
CA CYS A 88 -0.47 8.10 -12.38
C CYS A 88 0.90 8.66 -11.99
N GLU A 89 1.82 8.78 -12.95
CA GLU A 89 3.14 9.41 -12.73
C GLU A 89 3.14 10.90 -13.07
N ASP A 90 2.19 11.33 -13.92
CA ASP A 90 2.08 12.71 -14.40
C ASP A 90 0.98 13.43 -13.62
N VAL A 91 1.40 14.23 -12.63
CA VAL A 91 0.52 14.99 -11.74
C VAL A 91 -0.47 15.85 -12.52
N LYS A 92 -0.08 16.40 -13.68
CA LYS A 92 -0.94 17.28 -14.50
C LYS A 92 -2.17 16.55 -15.06
N LYS A 93 -2.15 15.22 -15.07
CA LYS A 93 -3.24 14.39 -15.58
C LYS A 93 -4.18 13.89 -14.49
N ALA A 94 -3.88 14.19 -13.22
CA ALA A 94 -4.71 13.80 -12.10
C ALA A 94 -5.23 15.04 -11.37
N ASN A 95 -6.50 15.03 -11.01
CA ASN A 95 -7.12 16.09 -10.22
C ASN A 95 -8.08 15.49 -9.20
N ILE A 96 -8.27 16.19 -8.07
CA ILE A 96 -9.26 15.83 -7.06
C ILE A 96 -10.30 16.94 -7.02
N THR A 97 -11.56 16.59 -7.26
CA THR A 97 -12.69 17.50 -7.07
C THR A 97 -13.46 17.10 -5.83
N HIS A 98 -13.67 18.05 -4.92
CA HIS A 98 -14.44 17.82 -3.72
C HIS A 98 -15.93 17.98 -4.03
N VAL A 99 -16.74 17.07 -3.51
CA VAL A 99 -18.19 17.28 -3.42
C VAL A 99 -18.41 18.10 -2.13
N ALA A 100 -19.18 19.19 -2.21
CA ALA A 100 -19.29 20.18 -1.14
C ALA A 100 -19.46 19.56 0.27
N ASP A 101 -18.69 20.07 1.23
CA ASP A 101 -18.72 19.80 2.69
C ASP A 101 -18.58 18.35 3.17
N GLU A 102 -18.19 17.40 2.32
CA GLU A 102 -17.98 16.00 2.73
C GLU A 102 -16.52 15.54 2.56
N SER A 103 -16.09 14.55 3.37
CA SER A 103 -14.84 13.78 3.16
C SER A 103 -14.89 12.88 1.91
N LYS A 104 -15.80 13.16 0.97
CA LYS A 104 -15.96 12.45 -0.30
C LYS A 104 -15.46 13.35 -1.41
N ALA A 105 -14.52 12.84 -2.20
CA ALA A 105 -14.01 13.52 -3.38
C ALA A 105 -14.03 12.58 -4.58
N LEU A 106 -13.89 13.15 -5.77
CA LEU A 106 -13.72 12.42 -7.00
C LEU A 106 -12.27 12.56 -7.44
N LEU A 107 -11.59 11.43 -7.65
CA LEU A 107 -10.29 11.37 -8.30
C LEU A 107 -10.51 11.24 -9.80
N LEU A 108 -10.13 12.29 -10.53
CA LEU A 108 -10.13 12.33 -11.98
C LEU A 108 -8.72 12.03 -12.47
N ILE A 109 -8.58 11.08 -13.39
CA ILE A 109 -7.29 10.84 -14.04
C ILE A 109 -7.49 10.72 -15.55
N SER A 110 -7.16 11.80 -16.25
CA SER A 110 -7.32 11.92 -17.70
C SER A 110 -8.72 11.45 -18.12
N ASN A 111 -8.82 10.48 -19.02
CA ASN A 111 -10.09 10.03 -19.61
C ASN A 111 -10.71 8.84 -18.87
N LEU A 112 -10.24 8.51 -17.66
CA LEU A 112 -10.87 7.48 -16.85
C LEU A 112 -12.16 7.97 -16.22
N LYS A 113 -13.05 7.01 -15.91
CA LYS A 113 -14.25 7.29 -15.11
C LYS A 113 -13.82 7.89 -13.77
N HIS A 114 -14.58 8.88 -13.30
CA HIS A 114 -14.34 9.53 -12.02
C HIS A 114 -14.45 8.48 -10.90
N MET A 115 -13.43 8.41 -10.04
CA MET A 115 -13.39 7.43 -8.96
C MET A 115 -13.73 8.11 -7.64
N PRO A 116 -14.78 7.66 -6.93
CA PRO A 116 -15.06 8.18 -5.60
C PRO A 116 -13.97 7.74 -4.63
N ILE A 117 -13.36 8.70 -3.95
CA ILE A 117 -12.35 8.51 -2.91
C ILE A 117 -12.81 9.18 -1.61
N ARG A 118 -12.31 8.66 -0.50
CA ARG A 118 -12.40 9.35 0.79
C ARG A 118 -11.04 9.94 1.11
N CYS A 119 -10.99 11.25 1.30
CA CYS A 119 -9.75 11.96 1.62
C CYS A 119 -10.06 13.19 2.47
N ASP A 120 -9.02 13.71 3.10
CA ASP A 120 -9.12 14.96 3.84
C ASP A 120 -9.44 16.12 2.88
N PRO A 121 -10.21 17.13 3.33
CA PRO A 121 -10.47 18.33 2.56
C PRO A 121 -9.16 19.04 2.20
N GLY A 122 -9.05 19.54 0.97
CA GLY A 122 -7.87 20.30 0.51
C GLY A 122 -6.67 19.44 0.09
N LEU A 123 -6.84 18.13 -0.08
CA LEU A 123 -5.78 17.26 -0.59
C LEU A 123 -5.38 17.64 -2.02
N VAL A 124 -4.16 18.15 -2.18
CA VAL A 124 -3.56 18.45 -3.50
C VAL A 124 -2.65 17.31 -3.94
N ILE A 125 -2.75 16.92 -5.21
CA ILE A 125 -1.84 15.97 -5.84
C ILE A 125 -0.57 16.72 -6.25
N THR A 126 0.55 16.40 -5.61
CA THR A 126 1.86 17.00 -5.91
C THR A 126 2.87 16.00 -6.48
N ASN A 127 2.60 14.70 -6.32
CA ASN A 127 3.49 13.62 -6.71
C ASN A 127 2.71 12.48 -7.39
N GLU A 128 3.45 11.44 -7.81
CA GLU A 128 2.85 10.25 -8.41
C GLU A 128 1.80 9.59 -7.50
N ILE A 129 0.73 9.11 -8.10
CA ILE A 129 -0.34 8.39 -7.42
C ILE A 129 -0.10 6.90 -7.59
N GLN A 130 -0.09 6.18 -6.47
CA GLN A 130 -0.04 4.72 -6.46
C GLN A 130 -1.36 4.16 -5.96
N ILE A 131 -1.80 3.04 -6.52
CA ILE A 131 -2.95 2.31 -5.99
C ILE A 131 -2.45 1.08 -5.25
N THR A 132 -2.95 0.89 -4.04
CA THR A 132 -2.70 -0.32 -3.24
C THR A 132 -3.99 -1.01 -2.82
N ASN A 133 -4.00 -2.33 -2.80
CA ASN A 133 -5.03 -3.15 -2.18
C ASN A 133 -4.50 -3.75 -0.87
N THR A 134 -5.01 -3.27 0.25
CA THR A 134 -4.65 -3.79 1.57
C THR A 134 -5.91 -4.24 2.28
N ASN A 135 -5.92 -5.49 2.75
CA ASN A 135 -7.05 -6.09 3.47
C ASN A 135 -8.40 -5.90 2.75
N GLY A 136 -8.42 -6.06 1.42
CA GLY A 136 -9.63 -5.96 0.61
C GLY A 136 -10.10 -4.53 0.30
N PHE A 137 -9.41 -3.51 0.83
CA PHE A 137 -9.68 -2.10 0.54
C PHE A 137 -8.67 -1.56 -0.45
N TRP A 138 -9.17 -0.77 -1.40
CA TRP A 138 -8.34 -0.03 -2.35
C TRP A 138 -8.04 1.36 -1.80
N TYR A 139 -6.78 1.77 -1.89
CA TYR A 139 -6.30 3.07 -1.47
C TYR A 139 -5.55 3.74 -2.62
N ALA A 140 -5.80 5.02 -2.81
CA ALA A 140 -4.91 5.90 -3.56
C ALA A 140 -3.88 6.48 -2.58
N VAL A 141 -2.60 6.21 -2.85
CA VAL A 141 -1.47 6.72 -2.08
C VAL A 141 -0.92 7.91 -2.85
N ILE A 142 -1.03 9.09 -2.23
CA ILE A 142 -0.60 10.37 -2.79
C ILE A 142 0.46 10.91 -1.82
N PRO A 143 1.76 10.76 -2.14
CA PRO A 143 2.81 11.29 -1.29
C PRO A 143 2.78 12.81 -1.32
N GLN A 144 2.92 13.41 -0.15
CA GLN A 144 3.07 14.86 -0.01
C GLN A 144 4.40 15.16 0.66
N PHE A 145 5.09 16.13 0.10
CA PHE A 145 6.26 16.71 0.76
C PHE A 145 5.75 17.74 1.77
N VAL A 146 6.03 17.49 3.04
CA VAL A 146 5.63 18.36 4.15
C VAL A 146 6.90 18.84 4.82
N GLN A 147 7.12 20.15 4.82
CA GLN A 147 8.19 20.74 5.62
C GLN A 147 7.77 20.73 7.08
N PRO A 148 8.61 20.24 8.00
CA PRO A 148 8.32 20.34 9.42
C PRO A 148 8.26 21.82 9.82
N LEU A 149 7.28 22.17 10.63
CA LEU A 149 7.21 23.51 11.22
C LEU A 149 8.43 23.72 12.13
N PRO A 150 8.97 24.95 12.21
CA PRO A 150 9.99 25.26 13.20
C PRO A 150 9.45 24.94 14.59
N TYR A 151 10.29 24.31 15.39
CA TYR A 151 9.93 23.83 16.71
C TYR A 151 10.95 24.34 17.74
N THR A 152 10.45 24.82 18.88
CA THR A 152 11.25 25.31 20.00
C THR A 152 11.07 24.36 21.18
N ASN A 153 12.19 23.86 21.72
CA ASN A 153 12.19 22.96 22.86
C ASN A 153 11.99 23.77 24.17
N ALA A 154 10.88 23.53 24.87
CA ALA A 154 10.57 24.14 26.16
C ALA A 154 10.96 23.26 27.37
N GLY A 155 11.65 22.14 27.15
CA GLY A 155 12.20 21.25 28.17
C GLY A 155 11.24 20.18 28.71
N LYS A 156 9.97 20.13 28.25
CA LYS A 156 8.99 19.15 28.73
C LYS A 156 9.40 17.75 28.32
N THR A 157 9.73 16.91 29.30
CA THR A 157 10.32 15.59 29.02
C THR A 157 9.48 14.47 29.63
N VAL A 158 9.29 13.40 28.87
CA VAL A 158 8.63 12.17 29.31
C VAL A 158 9.49 10.96 28.99
N ALA A 159 9.62 10.04 29.96
CA ALA A 159 10.16 8.71 29.74
C ALA A 159 9.03 7.72 29.50
N LEU A 160 9.11 6.93 28.44
CA LEU A 160 8.10 5.94 28.05
C LEU A 160 8.67 4.52 28.06
N ASP A 161 7.84 3.58 28.50
CA ASP A 161 8.11 2.14 28.46
C ASP A 161 6.85 1.37 28.03
N PRO A 162 6.94 0.41 27.09
CA PRO A 162 5.82 -0.42 26.69
C PRO A 162 5.46 -1.44 27.76
N GLY A 163 4.15 -1.53 28.06
CA GLY A 163 3.64 -2.39 29.12
C GLY A 163 2.77 -3.55 28.64
N LEU A 164 2.41 -4.43 29.59
CA LEU A 164 1.41 -5.50 29.36
C LEU A 164 -0.04 -5.04 29.63
N LYS A 165 -0.22 -4.07 30.53
CA LYS A 165 -1.53 -3.56 30.97
C LYS A 165 -2.00 -2.32 30.17
N ALA A 166 -1.05 -1.60 29.61
CA ALA A 166 -1.24 -0.44 28.76
C ALA A 166 -0.24 -0.55 27.60
N PHE A 167 -0.59 -0.01 26.44
CA PHE A 167 0.29 -0.02 25.27
C PHE A 167 1.61 0.70 25.56
N MET A 168 1.52 1.87 26.18
CA MET A 168 2.68 2.63 26.66
C MET A 168 2.38 3.17 28.05
N THR A 169 3.36 3.14 28.93
CA THR A 169 3.32 3.85 30.22
C THR A 169 4.47 4.83 30.28
N GLY A 170 4.28 5.96 30.94
CA GLY A 170 5.33 6.94 31.09
C GLY A 170 5.27 7.72 32.38
N VAL A 171 6.37 8.39 32.69
CA VAL A 171 6.50 9.35 33.78
C VAL A 171 7.19 10.57 33.22
N ASP A 172 6.61 11.75 33.48
CA ASP A 172 7.24 13.01 33.11
C ASP A 172 8.16 13.54 34.22
N ILE A 173 8.91 14.60 33.91
CA ILE A 173 9.84 15.23 34.87
C ILE A 173 9.15 15.87 36.08
N GLU A 174 7.85 16.12 36.01
CA GLU A 174 7.03 16.62 37.12
C GLU A 174 6.52 15.47 38.01
N GLY A 175 6.72 14.22 37.59
CA GLY A 175 6.29 13.03 38.31
C GLY A 175 4.89 12.54 37.95
N ASN A 176 4.24 13.11 36.93
CA ASN A 176 2.93 12.66 36.48
C ASN A 176 3.04 11.33 35.73
N ALA A 177 2.18 10.37 36.08
CA ALA A 177 2.10 9.08 35.41
C ALA A 177 1.15 9.14 34.20
N ILE A 178 1.59 8.59 33.07
CA ILE A 178 0.85 8.52 31.82
C ILE A 178 0.58 7.05 31.48
N HIS A 179 -0.64 6.75 31.04
CA HIS A 179 -1.04 5.43 30.58
C HIS A 179 -1.78 5.52 29.25
N ILE A 180 -1.15 5.05 28.17
CA ILE A 180 -1.72 5.05 26.83
C ILE A 180 -2.26 3.64 26.50
N GLY A 181 -3.50 3.56 26.04
CA GLY A 181 -4.11 2.29 25.61
C GLY A 181 -4.43 1.31 26.74
N ARG A 182 -4.54 1.79 27.99
CA ARG A 182 -5.00 0.98 29.13
C ARG A 182 -6.44 0.54 28.88
N GLY A 183 -6.73 -0.74 29.07
CA GLY A 183 -8.06 -1.32 28.83
C GLY A 183 -8.39 -1.67 27.37
N ASN A 184 -7.61 -1.20 26.39
CA ASN A 184 -7.86 -1.51 24.96
C ASN A 184 -7.56 -2.96 24.59
N ARG A 185 -6.82 -3.69 25.42
CA ARG A 185 -6.43 -5.08 25.15
C ARG A 185 -7.64 -6.00 24.94
N ALA A 186 -8.61 -5.97 25.85
CA ALA A 186 -9.77 -6.85 25.75
C ALA A 186 -10.58 -6.59 24.47
N HIS A 187 -10.63 -5.33 24.02
CA HIS A 187 -11.25 -4.96 22.76
C HIS A 187 -10.46 -5.49 21.55
N LEU A 188 -9.14 -5.29 21.52
CA LEU A 188 -8.27 -5.80 20.45
C LEU A 188 -8.27 -7.33 20.38
N ASP A 189 -8.29 -8.01 21.53
CA ASP A 189 -8.29 -9.47 21.60
C ASP A 189 -9.59 -10.05 21.00
N ARG A 190 -10.76 -9.43 21.27
CA ARG A 190 -12.03 -9.81 20.62
C ARG A 190 -11.98 -9.64 19.10
N LEU A 191 -11.37 -8.56 18.61
CA LEU A 191 -11.23 -8.34 17.16
C LEU A 191 -10.26 -9.35 16.52
N ARG A 192 -9.16 -9.68 17.20
CA ARG A 192 -8.20 -10.70 16.75
C ARG A 192 -8.82 -12.09 16.72
N GLU A 193 -9.58 -12.46 17.75
CA GLU A 193 -10.31 -13.72 17.79
C GLU A 193 -11.29 -13.81 16.62
N ARG A 194 -12.05 -12.74 16.37
CA ARG A 194 -12.94 -12.67 15.21
C ARG A 194 -12.19 -12.87 13.89
N ALA A 195 -11.07 -12.17 13.70
CA ALA A 195 -10.25 -12.33 12.51
C ALA A 195 -9.69 -13.75 12.37
N ALA A 196 -9.32 -14.41 13.47
CA ALA A 196 -8.89 -15.80 13.48
C ALA A 196 -10.02 -16.78 13.10
N LEU A 197 -11.24 -16.55 13.57
CA LEU A 197 -12.41 -17.34 13.18
C LEU A 197 -12.72 -17.18 11.69
N ASP A 198 -12.74 -15.94 11.19
CA ASP A 198 -12.99 -15.67 9.77
C ASP A 198 -11.86 -16.24 8.88
N GLN A 199 -10.62 -16.24 9.35
CA GLN A 199 -9.48 -16.91 8.69
C GLN A 199 -9.68 -18.42 8.61
N ARG A 200 -10.12 -19.07 9.69
CA ARG A 200 -10.44 -20.52 9.70
C ARG A 200 -11.54 -20.82 8.69
N ALA A 201 -12.65 -20.08 8.73
CA ALA A 201 -13.76 -20.24 7.80
C ALA A 201 -13.32 -20.08 6.33
N MET A 202 -12.51 -19.07 6.02
CA MET A 202 -11.94 -18.90 4.68
C MET A 202 -11.06 -20.09 4.27
N THR A 203 -10.22 -20.58 5.18
CA THR A 203 -9.33 -21.73 4.91
C THR A 203 -10.12 -22.99 4.62
N GLU A 204 -11.20 -23.28 5.35
CA GLU A 204 -12.06 -24.43 5.07
C GLU A 204 -12.69 -24.38 3.68
N VAL A 205 -13.23 -23.23 3.28
CA VAL A 205 -13.76 -23.05 1.91
C VAL A 205 -12.63 -23.16 0.87
N LYS A 206 -11.40 -22.77 1.23
CA LYS A 206 -10.24 -22.85 0.33
C LYS A 206 -9.78 -24.29 0.09
N LYS A 207 -9.95 -25.20 1.05
CA LYS A 207 -9.53 -26.61 0.98
C LYS A 207 -10.28 -27.45 -0.07
N HIS A 208 -11.34 -26.91 -0.67
CA HIS A 208 -12.06 -27.58 -1.75
C HIS A 208 -11.11 -28.01 -2.89
N LYS A 209 -11.13 -29.31 -3.20
CA LYS A 209 -10.37 -29.92 -4.30
C LYS A 209 -11.24 -29.98 -5.55
N GLY A 210 -10.67 -29.61 -6.70
CA GLY A 210 -11.36 -29.63 -8.01
C GLY A 210 -11.85 -28.26 -8.47
N HIS A 211 -12.60 -28.26 -9.58
CA HIS A 211 -13.16 -27.06 -10.18
C HIS A 211 -14.32 -26.52 -9.32
N ARG A 212 -14.22 -25.27 -8.88
CA ARG A 212 -15.26 -24.63 -8.07
C ARG A 212 -16.44 -24.22 -8.94
N THR A 213 -17.62 -24.62 -8.52
CA THR A 213 -18.88 -24.05 -9.04
C THR A 213 -18.96 -22.54 -8.75
N GLY A 214 -19.77 -21.81 -9.52
CA GLY A 214 -20.00 -20.39 -9.29
C GLY A 214 -20.54 -20.07 -7.88
N ARG A 215 -21.30 -21.00 -7.27
CA ARG A 215 -21.78 -20.86 -5.88
C ARG A 215 -20.62 -20.94 -4.88
N GLN A 216 -19.72 -21.91 -5.05
CA GLN A 216 -18.54 -22.08 -4.19
C GLN A 216 -17.55 -20.92 -4.34
N TRP A 217 -17.37 -20.39 -5.57
CA TRP A 217 -16.58 -19.19 -5.79
C TRP A 217 -17.14 -17.98 -5.06
N ARG A 218 -18.46 -17.76 -5.12
CA ARG A 218 -19.13 -16.68 -4.37
C ARG A 218 -18.99 -16.86 -2.86
N ALA A 219 -19.12 -18.09 -2.36
CA ALA A 219 -18.91 -18.38 -0.94
C ALA A 219 -17.48 -18.07 -0.49
N PHE A 220 -16.47 -18.49 -1.27
CA PHE A 220 -15.07 -18.18 -1.01
C PHE A 220 -14.79 -16.68 -1.03
N ALA A 221 -15.30 -15.97 -2.04
CA ALA A 221 -15.12 -14.53 -2.17
C ALA A 221 -15.70 -13.77 -0.97
N ARG A 222 -16.88 -14.18 -0.48
CA ARG A 222 -17.48 -13.63 0.75
C ARG A 222 -16.60 -13.92 1.97
N ALA A 223 -16.20 -15.18 2.18
CA ALA A 223 -15.35 -15.54 3.33
C ALA A 223 -14.02 -14.78 3.33
N LYS A 224 -13.38 -14.65 2.16
CA LYS A 224 -12.17 -13.86 1.96
C LYS A 224 -12.39 -12.39 2.32
N ARG A 225 -13.49 -11.79 1.84
CA ARG A 225 -13.84 -10.39 2.14
C ARG A 225 -14.09 -10.18 3.64
N THR A 226 -14.81 -11.08 4.29
CA THR A 226 -15.07 -11.00 5.73
C THR A 226 -13.78 -11.03 6.53
N PHE A 227 -12.89 -11.98 6.21
CA PHE A 227 -11.56 -12.07 6.82
C PHE A 227 -10.76 -10.77 6.60
N GLU A 228 -10.70 -10.30 5.36
CA GLU A 228 -10.01 -9.05 4.99
C GLU A 228 -10.56 -7.84 5.77
N CYS A 229 -11.88 -7.70 5.90
CA CYS A 229 -12.49 -6.64 6.71
C CYS A 229 -12.18 -6.78 8.21
N ALA A 230 -12.18 -8.00 8.76
CA ALA A 230 -11.85 -8.23 10.17
C ALA A 230 -10.38 -7.88 10.45
N THR A 231 -9.45 -8.28 9.57
CA THR A 231 -8.04 -7.90 9.66
C THR A 231 -7.85 -6.38 9.54
N ALA A 232 -8.55 -5.72 8.60
CA ALA A 232 -8.50 -4.27 8.47
C ALA A 232 -8.96 -3.56 9.75
N LYS A 233 -10.02 -4.04 10.40
CA LYS A 233 -10.48 -3.49 11.68
C LYS A 233 -9.41 -3.57 12.76
N VAL A 234 -8.76 -4.73 12.93
CA VAL A 234 -7.66 -4.89 13.89
C VAL A 234 -6.54 -3.90 13.59
N THR A 235 -6.08 -3.85 12.33
CA THR A 235 -5.01 -2.94 11.90
C THR A 235 -5.38 -1.48 12.13
N ASN A 236 -6.62 -1.08 11.83
CA ASN A 236 -7.07 0.30 12.00
C ASN A 236 -7.17 0.68 13.49
N CYS A 237 -7.67 -0.21 14.36
CA CYS A 237 -7.70 0.05 15.80
C CYS A 237 -6.29 0.21 16.39
N VAL A 238 -5.33 -0.60 15.94
CA VAL A 238 -3.92 -0.46 16.36
C VAL A 238 -3.34 0.86 15.84
N LYS A 239 -3.52 1.18 14.56
CA LYS A 239 -3.05 2.46 13.98
C LYS A 239 -3.66 3.67 14.68
N GLU A 240 -4.95 3.64 14.98
CA GLU A 240 -5.63 4.71 15.70
C GLU A 240 -5.02 4.91 17.09
N LEU A 241 -4.77 3.82 17.83
CA LEU A 241 -4.08 3.89 19.12
C LEU A 241 -2.69 4.53 18.99
N HIS A 242 -1.93 4.17 17.95
CA HIS A 242 -0.63 4.79 17.69
C HIS A 242 -0.75 6.27 17.33
N TYR A 243 -1.69 6.66 16.47
CA TYR A 243 -1.87 8.06 16.07
C TYR A 243 -2.30 8.94 17.24
N GLN A 244 -3.23 8.46 18.07
CA GLN A 244 -3.63 9.16 19.29
C GLN A 244 -2.45 9.28 20.26
N ALA A 245 -1.65 8.23 20.41
CA ALA A 245 -0.45 8.27 21.24
C ALA A 245 0.56 9.30 20.74
N CYS A 246 0.88 9.27 19.44
CA CYS A 246 1.79 10.23 18.82
C CYS A 246 1.27 11.66 18.97
N ALA A 247 0.01 11.91 18.60
CA ALA A 247 -0.60 13.25 18.68
C ALA A 247 -0.61 13.81 20.10
N TYR A 248 -0.90 12.97 21.10
CA TYR A 248 -0.81 13.37 22.50
C TYR A 248 0.64 13.70 22.88
N LEU A 249 1.58 12.78 22.63
CA LEU A 249 2.98 12.96 23.02
C LEU A 249 3.60 14.21 22.39
N THR A 250 3.40 14.43 21.08
CA THR A 250 3.97 15.58 20.36
C THR A 250 3.31 16.91 20.74
N LYS A 251 2.11 16.89 21.34
CA LYS A 251 1.41 18.10 21.80
C LYS A 251 1.84 18.50 23.22
N HIS A 252 2.22 17.53 24.05
CA HIS A 252 2.47 17.74 25.47
C HIS A 252 3.95 17.73 25.85
N TYR A 253 4.80 17.04 25.09
CA TYR A 253 6.20 16.84 25.43
C TYR A 253 7.12 17.22 24.28
N ASP A 254 8.26 17.78 24.67
CA ASP A 254 9.33 18.24 23.82
C ASP A 254 10.37 17.15 23.58
N THR A 255 10.68 16.40 24.63
CA THR A 255 11.65 15.31 24.61
C THR A 255 10.97 14.02 25.07
N ILE A 256 11.07 12.98 24.24
CA ILE A 256 10.53 11.65 24.52
C ILE A 256 11.70 10.69 24.68
N VAL A 257 11.91 10.20 25.90
CA VAL A 257 12.95 9.20 26.21
C VAL A 257 12.32 7.82 26.05
N LEU A 258 12.86 7.03 25.13
CA LEU A 258 12.45 5.64 24.92
C LEU A 258 13.51 4.70 25.48
N SER A 259 13.07 3.61 26.11
CA SER A 259 13.98 2.51 26.45
C SER A 259 14.59 1.88 25.19
N ILE A 260 15.82 1.38 25.29
CA ILE A 260 16.47 0.69 24.16
C ILE A 260 15.75 -0.63 23.94
N PHE A 261 14.99 -0.72 22.85
CA PHE A 261 14.27 -1.93 22.49
C PHE A 261 15.20 -2.95 21.81
N SER A 262 15.52 -4.06 22.49
CA SER A 262 16.05 -5.25 21.81
C SER A 262 14.92 -5.96 21.07
N SER A 263 14.45 -5.37 19.97
CA SER A 263 13.31 -5.88 19.17
C SER A 263 13.52 -7.33 18.71
N LYS A 264 14.77 -7.77 18.53
CA LYS A 264 15.10 -9.16 18.19
C LYS A 264 14.79 -10.15 19.33
N ASP A 265 14.96 -9.75 20.59
CA ASP A 265 14.65 -10.59 21.75
C ASP A 265 13.17 -10.56 22.12
N MET A 266 12.46 -9.46 21.83
CA MET A 266 11.01 -9.35 22.03
C MET A 266 10.18 -10.21 21.08
N ILE A 267 10.70 -10.53 19.89
CA ILE A 267 10.02 -11.34 18.86
C ILE A 267 10.21 -12.86 19.11
N LYS A 268 11.16 -13.27 19.96
CA LYS A 268 11.32 -14.68 20.35
C LYS A 268 10.04 -15.11 21.07
N LYS A 269 9.18 -15.85 20.36
CA LYS A 269 8.00 -16.52 20.88
C LYS A 269 8.42 -17.52 21.95
N ASN A 270 8.61 -17.04 23.17
CA ASN A 270 8.47 -17.88 24.35
C ASN A 270 6.97 -18.00 24.61
N SER A 271 6.44 -19.21 24.71
CA SER A 271 5.01 -19.51 24.84
C SER A 271 4.30 -18.83 26.03
N LYS A 272 5.05 -18.12 26.89
CA LYS A 272 4.59 -17.41 28.08
C LYS A 272 4.64 -15.87 27.99
N ARG A 273 5.23 -15.27 26.95
CA ARG A 273 5.30 -13.78 26.81
C ARG A 273 4.46 -13.31 25.62
N ASN A 274 3.18 -13.06 25.89
CA ASN A 274 2.28 -12.39 24.96
C ASN A 274 2.53 -10.87 25.02
N HIS A 275 3.40 -10.36 24.15
CA HIS A 275 3.41 -8.92 23.85
C HIS A 275 2.11 -8.59 23.11
N ALA A 276 1.10 -8.19 23.88
CA ALA A 276 -0.30 -8.23 23.48
C ALA A 276 -0.74 -7.05 22.59
N TYR A 277 0.08 -6.03 22.38
CA TYR A 277 -0.32 -4.85 21.60
C TYR A 277 0.31 -4.79 20.19
N ASN A 278 1.21 -5.72 19.86
CA ASN A 278 1.80 -5.89 18.53
C ASN A 278 1.11 -7.01 17.72
#